data_AF-A0A7S1DSK6-F1
#
_entry.id   AF-A0A7S1DSK6-F1
#
_cell.length_a   1.000
_cell.length_b   1.000
_cell.length_c   1.000
_cell.angle_alpha   90.00
_cell.angle_beta   90.00
_cell.angle_gamma   90.00
#
_symmetry.space_group_name_H-M   'P 1'
#
loop_
_entity.id
_entity.type
_entity.pdbx_description
1 polymer ?
#
loop_
_entity_poly.entity_id
_entity_poly.type
_entity_poly.pdbx_seq_one_letter_code
_entity_poly.pdbx_strand_id
1 'polypeptide(L)'
;EVEGVGSEYDRMVKHAYQNDEKEALIEIMGMIKGLGSYLKQLEGALAPAVARHVHRETQELVQNTLTPMIKHAAKHKKKDVLAMLVHLRASVVDWKGGLPPAECPEMAGKRADGDPPREFSQRALAPSPAQLEVMRFLITHMCDLADDHRGGVLSRVMMAKDDLSRENVKSLRHFYTTSRSYPLMLDFSGTLRHLTDLSNLYFREFHYSISPTPKLPISSSLPYILVDHILKGT
;
A
#
# COMPACT_ATOMS: atom_id res chain seq x y z
N GLU A 1 28.59 8.51 -46.18
CA GLU A 1 28.16 9.38 -45.06
C GLU A 1 27.76 8.50 -43.91
N VAL A 2 28.37 8.69 -42.74
CA VAL A 2 27.99 7.93 -41.54
C VAL A 2 26.70 8.58 -41.04
N GLU A 3 25.55 7.92 -41.24
CA GLU A 3 24.30 8.29 -40.58
C GLU A 3 24.55 8.25 -39.07
N GLY A 4 24.92 9.39 -38.50
CA GLY A 4 25.26 9.50 -37.08
C GLY A 4 24.04 9.23 -36.21
N VAL A 5 24.25 8.67 -35.01
CA VAL A 5 23.23 8.28 -34.01
C VAL A 5 22.19 9.38 -33.68
N GLY A 6 22.45 10.66 -33.97
CA GLY A 6 21.42 11.71 -33.97
C GLY A 6 20.26 11.45 -34.95
N SER A 7 20.55 10.84 -36.10
CA SER A 7 19.57 10.30 -37.07
C SER A 7 18.76 9.15 -36.47
N GLU A 8 19.39 8.27 -35.70
CA GLU A 8 18.74 7.09 -35.12
C GLU A 8 17.75 7.48 -34.01
N TYR A 9 18.14 8.40 -33.11
CA TYR A 9 17.22 8.94 -32.10
C TYR A 9 16.06 9.72 -32.74
N ASP A 10 16.32 10.51 -33.79
CA ASP A 10 15.26 11.20 -34.54
C ASP A 10 14.29 10.22 -35.20
N ARG A 11 14.77 9.09 -35.71
CA ARG A 11 13.90 8.01 -36.21
C ARG A 11 13.04 7.42 -35.10
N MET A 12 13.60 7.21 -33.90
CA MET A 12 12.89 6.63 -32.75
C MET A 12 11.88 7.57 -32.10
N VAL A 13 12.02 8.88 -32.26
CA VAL A 13 11.15 9.87 -31.58
C VAL A 13 10.46 10.79 -32.58
N LYS A 14 11.22 11.60 -33.32
CA LYS A 14 10.65 12.65 -34.18
C LYS A 14 9.81 12.08 -35.33
N HIS A 15 10.27 10.98 -35.91
CA HIS A 15 9.62 10.33 -37.05
C HIS A 15 8.81 9.08 -36.68
N ALA A 16 8.80 8.70 -35.39
CA ALA A 16 8.12 7.50 -34.92
C ALA A 16 6.60 7.68 -34.78
N TYR A 17 6.12 8.92 -34.58
CA TYR A 17 4.71 9.19 -34.33
C TYR A 17 4.04 9.89 -35.51
N GLN A 18 2.88 9.37 -35.91
CA GLN A 18 1.92 10.04 -36.79
C GLN A 18 1.25 11.23 -36.07
N ASN A 19 0.54 12.07 -36.81
CA ASN A 19 -0.12 13.24 -36.23
C ASN A 19 -1.23 12.82 -35.25
N ASP A 20 -2.12 11.91 -35.65
CA ASP A 20 -3.19 11.37 -34.80
C ASP A 20 -2.63 10.75 -33.49
N GLU A 21 -1.47 10.10 -33.56
CA GLU A 21 -0.80 9.54 -32.37
C GLU A 21 -0.27 10.64 -31.44
N LYS A 22 0.26 11.74 -31.99
CA LYS A 22 0.68 12.90 -31.19
C LYS A 22 -0.51 13.56 -30.52
N GLU A 23 -1.63 13.74 -31.22
CA GLU A 23 -2.88 14.26 -30.66
C GLU A 23 -3.39 13.40 -29.51
N ALA A 24 -3.45 12.08 -29.72
CA ALA A 24 -3.86 11.13 -28.67
C ALA A 24 -2.93 11.18 -27.45
N LEU A 25 -1.62 11.26 -27.66
CA LEU A 25 -0.64 11.41 -26.57
C LEU A 25 -0.88 12.71 -25.79
N ILE A 26 -1.09 13.83 -26.47
CA ILE A 26 -1.39 15.13 -25.85
C ILE A 26 -2.67 15.04 -25.01
N GLU A 27 -3.73 14.44 -25.54
CA GLU A 27 -5.00 14.27 -24.85
C GLU A 27 -4.83 13.42 -23.59
N ILE A 28 -4.15 12.27 -23.68
CA ILE A 28 -3.86 11.40 -22.53
C ILE A 28 -3.05 12.14 -21.47
N MET A 29 -2.01 12.87 -21.86
CA MET A 29 -1.21 13.68 -20.94
C MET A 29 -2.07 14.75 -20.25
N GLY A 30 -2.95 15.41 -21.02
CA GLY A 30 -3.92 16.37 -20.50
C GLY A 30 -4.88 15.75 -19.49
N MET A 31 -5.44 14.58 -19.79
CA MET A 31 -6.33 13.82 -18.89
C MET A 31 -5.62 13.42 -17.60
N ILE A 32 -4.39 12.88 -17.69
CA ILE A 32 -3.58 12.49 -16.52
C ILE A 32 -3.33 13.71 -15.61
N LYS A 33 -2.89 14.83 -16.19
CA LYS A 33 -2.57 16.05 -15.42
C LYS A 33 -3.82 16.73 -14.89
N GLY A 34 -4.90 16.77 -15.66
CA GLY A 34 -6.19 17.32 -15.26
C GLY A 34 -6.78 16.55 -14.08
N LEU A 35 -6.87 15.23 -14.18
CA LEU A 35 -7.32 14.37 -13.08
C LEU A 35 -6.40 14.47 -11.87
N GLY A 36 -5.08 14.48 -12.09
CA GLY A 36 -4.08 14.67 -11.03
C GLY A 36 -4.29 15.97 -10.24
N SER A 37 -4.49 17.09 -10.96
CA SER A 37 -4.77 18.39 -10.35
C SER A 37 -6.08 18.37 -9.55
N TYR A 38 -7.14 17.81 -10.12
CA TYR A 38 -8.44 17.71 -9.46
C TYR A 38 -8.38 16.87 -8.18
N LEU A 39 -7.75 15.69 -8.24
CA LEU A 39 -7.56 14.83 -7.06
C LEU A 39 -6.73 15.51 -5.98
N LYS A 40 -5.70 16.28 -6.35
CA LYS A 40 -4.88 17.03 -5.39
C LYS A 40 -5.68 18.07 -4.62
N GLN A 41 -6.67 18.71 -5.25
CA GLN A 41 -7.56 19.67 -4.58
C GLN A 41 -8.45 19.01 -3.52
N LEU A 42 -8.78 17.73 -3.69
CA LEU A 42 -9.59 16.95 -2.74
C LEU A 42 -8.79 16.45 -1.53
N GLU A 43 -7.46 16.56 -1.53
CA GLU A 43 -6.59 16.01 -0.50
C GLU A 43 -6.98 16.47 0.92
N GLY A 44 -7.33 17.75 1.10
CA GLY A 44 -7.69 18.30 2.41
C GLY A 44 -8.90 17.58 3.04
N ALA A 45 -9.83 17.10 2.22
CA ALA A 45 -10.97 16.32 2.67
C ALA A 45 -10.63 14.82 2.81
N LEU A 46 -9.83 14.29 1.88
CA LEU A 46 -9.47 12.87 1.82
C LEU A 46 -8.52 12.46 2.94
N ALA A 47 -7.48 13.24 3.25
CA ALA A 47 -6.47 12.88 4.24
C ALA A 47 -7.05 12.51 5.62
N PRO A 48 -7.90 13.34 6.27
CA PRO A 48 -8.50 12.96 7.55
C PRO A 48 -9.53 11.84 7.42
N ALA A 49 -10.16 11.65 6.26
CA ALA A 49 -11.12 10.56 6.02
C ALA A 49 -10.40 9.20 5.90
N VAL A 50 -9.30 9.17 5.14
CA VAL A 50 -8.42 8.00 5.03
C VAL A 50 -7.83 7.65 6.39
N ALA A 51 -7.30 8.64 7.12
CA ALA A 51 -6.72 8.40 8.45
C ALA A 51 -7.76 7.80 9.42
N ARG A 52 -9.01 8.30 9.40
CA ARG A 52 -10.13 7.73 10.17
C ARG A 52 -10.46 6.30 9.76
N HIS A 53 -10.52 6.05 8.46
CA HIS A 53 -10.80 4.71 7.95
C HIS A 53 -9.72 3.72 8.40
N VAL A 54 -8.44 4.05 8.16
CA VAL A 54 -7.30 3.18 8.54
C VAL A 54 -7.26 2.95 10.05
N HIS A 55 -7.50 3.99 10.88
CA HIS A 55 -7.61 3.84 12.32
C HIS A 55 -8.71 2.87 12.70
N ARG A 56 -9.92 3.07 12.17
CA ARG A 56 -11.09 2.22 12.46
C ARG A 56 -10.86 0.76 12.09
N GLU A 57 -10.36 0.48 10.88
CA GLU A 57 -10.08 -0.91 10.46
C GLU A 57 -8.99 -1.55 11.34
N THR A 58 -7.97 -0.77 11.74
CA THR A 58 -6.92 -1.25 12.64
C THR A 58 -7.47 -1.56 14.03
N GLN A 59 -8.30 -0.68 14.60
CA GLN A 59 -8.90 -0.90 15.92
C GLN A 59 -9.92 -2.04 15.90
N GLU A 60 -10.70 -2.17 14.83
CA GLU A 60 -11.63 -3.29 14.64
C GLU A 60 -10.89 -4.63 14.59
N LEU A 61 -9.75 -4.68 13.90
CA LEU A 61 -8.88 -5.85 13.93
C LEU A 61 -8.46 -6.16 15.38
N VAL A 62 -7.76 -5.23 16.04
CA VAL A 62 -7.05 -5.56 17.29
C VAL A 62 -7.93 -5.62 18.53
N GLN A 63 -9.08 -4.95 18.54
CA GLN A 63 -9.99 -4.94 19.68
C GLN A 63 -11.17 -5.90 19.53
N ASN A 64 -11.60 -6.21 18.30
CA ASN A 64 -12.79 -7.04 18.06
C ASN A 64 -12.42 -8.34 17.35
N THR A 65 -11.75 -8.30 16.20
CA THR A 65 -11.39 -9.50 15.44
C THR A 65 -10.42 -10.42 16.20
N LEU A 66 -9.40 -9.86 16.86
CA LEU A 66 -8.42 -10.66 17.62
C LEU A 66 -8.98 -11.18 18.95
N THR A 67 -10.00 -10.54 19.52
CA THR A 67 -10.49 -10.94 20.85
C THR A 67 -10.99 -12.39 20.94
N PRO A 68 -11.87 -12.90 20.05
CA PRO A 68 -12.26 -14.31 20.10
C PRO A 68 -11.05 -15.25 19.86
N MET A 69 -10.06 -14.84 19.05
CA MET A 69 -8.83 -15.60 18.83
C MET A 69 -7.99 -15.70 20.10
N ILE A 70 -7.82 -14.58 20.82
CA ILE A 70 -7.11 -14.48 22.10
C ILE A 70 -7.82 -15.33 23.17
N LYS A 71 -9.15 -15.20 23.28
CA LYS A 71 -9.97 -16.02 24.19
C LYS A 71 -9.73 -17.50 23.96
N HIS A 72 -9.80 -17.94 22.70
CA HIS A 72 -9.60 -19.33 22.34
C HIS A 72 -8.17 -19.80 22.68
N ALA A 73 -7.15 -19.04 22.28
CA ALA A 73 -5.76 -19.37 22.58
C ALA A 73 -5.48 -19.46 24.08
N ALA A 74 -6.02 -18.52 24.88
CA ALA A 74 -5.91 -18.52 26.33
C ALA A 74 -6.61 -19.73 26.98
N LYS A 75 -7.87 -20.00 26.59
CA LYS A 75 -8.67 -21.14 27.10
C LYS A 75 -7.99 -22.49 26.81
N HIS A 76 -7.39 -22.62 25.63
CA HIS A 76 -6.71 -23.85 25.19
C HIS A 76 -5.20 -23.87 25.48
N LYS A 77 -4.68 -22.90 26.26
CA LYS A 77 -3.27 -22.81 26.67
C LYS A 77 -2.27 -22.81 25.50
N LYS A 78 -2.65 -22.24 24.35
CA LYS A 78 -1.81 -22.09 23.15
C LYS A 78 -0.88 -20.89 23.31
N LYS A 79 0.21 -21.07 24.05
CA LYS A 79 1.05 -19.96 24.56
C LYS A 79 1.66 -19.11 23.46
N ASP A 80 2.23 -19.69 22.40
CA ASP A 80 2.95 -18.89 21.40
C ASP A 80 1.99 -18.15 20.47
N VAL A 81 0.88 -18.77 20.03
CA VAL A 81 -0.20 -18.06 19.33
C VAL A 81 -0.78 -16.95 20.19
N LEU A 82 -1.03 -17.20 21.48
CA LEU A 82 -1.51 -16.18 22.40
C LEU A 82 -0.51 -15.02 22.49
N ALA A 83 0.78 -15.30 22.61
CA ALA A 83 1.83 -14.27 22.68
C ALA A 83 1.85 -13.42 21.40
N MET A 84 1.77 -14.03 20.21
CA MET A 84 1.73 -13.31 18.94
C MET A 84 0.49 -12.42 18.81
N LEU A 85 -0.71 -12.95 19.13
CA LEU A 85 -1.96 -12.18 19.07
C LEU A 85 -1.96 -11.00 20.05
N VAL A 86 -1.45 -11.20 21.26
CA VAL A 86 -1.34 -10.15 22.28
C VAL A 86 -0.33 -9.11 21.88
N HIS A 87 0.82 -9.51 21.30
CA HIS A 87 1.83 -8.60 20.80
C HIS A 87 1.32 -7.76 19.63
N LEU A 88 0.63 -8.40 18.66
CA LEU A 88 -0.03 -7.70 17.56
C LEU A 88 -1.00 -6.64 18.09
N ARG A 89 -1.86 -7.00 19.06
CA ARG A 89 -2.79 -6.04 19.68
C ARG A 89 -2.04 -4.90 20.38
N ALA A 90 -1.05 -5.21 21.21
CA ALA A 90 -0.31 -4.22 21.98
C ALA A 90 0.44 -3.21 21.12
N SER A 91 0.84 -3.57 19.90
CA SER A 91 1.61 -2.70 19.01
C SER A 91 0.84 -1.45 18.54
N VAL A 92 -0.49 -1.52 18.45
CA VAL A 92 -1.32 -0.47 17.81
C VAL A 92 -2.65 -0.18 18.50
N VAL A 93 -2.99 -0.89 19.57
CA VAL A 93 -4.27 -0.68 20.27
C VAL A 93 -4.37 0.72 20.86
N ASP A 94 -5.49 1.39 20.58
CA ASP A 94 -5.87 2.68 21.14
C ASP A 94 -7.13 2.50 21.98
N TRP A 95 -6.92 2.28 23.28
CA TRP A 95 -8.02 2.06 24.21
C TRP A 95 -8.84 3.33 24.40
N LYS A 96 -10.16 3.18 24.53
CA LYS A 96 -11.05 4.27 24.91
C LYS A 96 -10.62 4.81 26.29
N GLY A 97 -10.27 6.11 26.35
CA GLY A 97 -9.75 6.73 27.57
C GLY A 97 -8.24 6.52 27.81
N GLY A 98 -7.51 5.89 26.88
CA GLY A 98 -6.04 5.77 26.92
C GLY A 98 -5.50 4.71 27.87
N LEU A 99 -6.36 4.01 28.61
CA LEU A 99 -5.97 2.94 29.53
C LEU A 99 -6.60 1.62 29.10
N PRO A 100 -5.88 0.49 29.22
CA PRO A 100 -6.48 -0.82 29.01
C PRO A 100 -7.66 -1.03 29.98
N PRO A 101 -8.68 -1.80 29.58
CA PRO A 101 -9.74 -2.22 30.49
C PRO A 101 -9.14 -2.85 31.76
N ALA A 102 -9.70 -2.51 32.92
CA ALA A 102 -9.24 -3.05 34.21
C ALA A 102 -9.23 -4.58 34.23
N GLU A 103 -10.20 -5.19 33.54
CA GLU A 103 -10.24 -6.61 33.28
C GLU A 103 -10.35 -6.89 31.77
N CYS A 104 -9.44 -7.73 31.27
CA CYS A 104 -9.53 -8.32 29.93
C CYS A 104 -9.91 -9.79 30.06
N PRO A 105 -11.21 -10.14 30.20
CA PRO A 105 -11.64 -11.52 30.44
C PRO A 105 -11.21 -12.48 29.33
N GLU A 106 -11.00 -12.01 28.10
CA GLU A 106 -10.46 -12.81 26.99
C GLU A 106 -9.04 -13.32 27.27
N MET A 107 -8.22 -12.57 28.03
CA MET A 107 -6.86 -13.00 28.41
C MET A 107 -6.88 -14.18 29.38
N ALA A 108 -7.98 -14.35 30.11
CA ALA A 108 -8.23 -15.50 30.97
C ALA A 108 -9.08 -16.59 30.28
N GLY A 109 -9.46 -16.40 29.00
CA GLY A 109 -10.37 -17.31 28.28
C GLY A 109 -11.82 -17.27 28.77
N LYS A 110 -12.22 -16.23 29.50
CA LYS A 110 -13.51 -16.12 30.23
C LYS A 110 -14.54 -15.17 29.60
N ARG A 111 -14.19 -14.43 28.54
CA ARG A 111 -15.14 -13.52 27.87
C ARG A 111 -16.35 -14.30 27.33
N ALA A 112 -17.57 -13.84 27.59
CA ALA A 112 -18.78 -14.58 27.23
C ALA A 112 -19.02 -14.55 25.72
N ASP A 113 -19.55 -15.64 25.16
CA ASP A 113 -20.00 -15.68 23.77
C ASP A 113 -21.31 -14.89 23.68
N GLY A 114 -21.24 -13.65 23.19
CA GLY A 114 -22.36 -12.70 23.16
C GLY A 114 -22.07 -11.34 23.82
N ASP A 115 -20.92 -11.18 24.47
CA ASP A 115 -20.49 -9.87 24.94
C ASP A 115 -20.44 -8.87 23.76
N PRO A 116 -20.93 -7.63 23.93
CA PRO A 116 -20.93 -6.64 22.86
C PRO A 116 -19.48 -6.37 22.40
N PRO A 117 -19.28 -6.04 21.10
CA PRO A 117 -17.97 -5.60 20.61
C PRO A 117 -17.40 -4.47 21.46
N ARG A 118 -16.07 -4.41 21.57
CA ARG A 118 -15.41 -3.30 22.27
C ARG A 118 -15.61 -2.03 21.47
N GLU A 119 -16.09 -1.00 22.13
CA GLU A 119 -16.11 0.35 21.58
C GLU A 119 -14.72 0.97 21.63
N PHE A 120 -14.33 1.64 20.56
CA PHE A 120 -13.08 2.39 20.46
C PHE A 120 -13.32 3.80 19.94
N SER A 121 -12.41 4.71 20.27
CA SER A 121 -12.47 6.11 19.87
C SER A 121 -12.36 6.22 18.35
N GLN A 122 -13.18 7.03 17.69
CA GLN A 122 -12.99 7.32 16.26
C GLN A 122 -11.99 8.47 16.13
N ARG A 123 -10.81 8.21 15.55
CA ARG A 123 -9.75 9.23 15.42
C ARG A 123 -9.26 9.36 13.99
N ALA A 124 -8.92 10.58 13.58
CA ALA A 124 -8.18 10.83 12.33
C ALA A 124 -6.68 10.60 12.51
N LEU A 125 -6.30 9.45 13.10
CA LEU A 125 -4.92 9.11 13.44
C LEU A 125 -4.62 7.70 12.95
N ALA A 126 -3.96 7.60 11.80
CA ALA A 126 -3.52 6.30 11.31
C ALA A 126 -2.35 5.75 12.15
N PRO A 127 -2.14 4.42 12.18
CA PRO A 127 -0.91 3.86 12.72
C PRO A 127 0.30 4.37 11.94
N SER A 128 1.44 4.52 12.63
CA SER A 128 2.70 4.88 11.99
C SER A 128 3.13 3.82 10.95
N PRO A 129 3.99 4.16 9.98
CA PRO A 129 4.50 3.19 9.01
C PRO A 129 5.16 1.97 9.67
N ALA A 130 5.95 2.18 10.72
CA ALA A 130 6.57 1.10 11.48
C ALA A 130 5.53 0.19 12.15
N GLN A 131 4.47 0.77 12.73
CA GLN A 131 3.36 0.01 13.30
C GLN A 131 2.63 -0.83 12.24
N LEU A 132 2.33 -0.26 11.07
CA LEU A 132 1.71 -0.99 9.97
C LEU A 132 2.60 -2.16 9.50
N GLU A 133 3.90 -1.95 9.35
CA GLU A 133 4.83 -3.01 8.94
C GLU A 133 4.92 -4.12 9.98
N VAL A 134 5.03 -3.78 11.27
CA VAL A 134 5.03 -4.78 12.36
C VAL A 134 3.73 -5.58 12.34
N MET A 135 2.58 -4.92 12.20
CA MET A 135 1.29 -5.63 12.12
C MET A 135 1.26 -6.60 10.95
N ARG A 136 1.64 -6.12 9.75
CA ARG A 136 1.64 -6.92 8.53
C ARG A 136 2.58 -8.10 8.63
N PHE A 137 3.78 -7.90 9.18
CA PHE A 137 4.75 -8.97 9.42
C PHE A 137 4.19 -10.05 10.36
N LEU A 138 3.64 -9.66 11.52
CA LEU A 138 3.08 -10.60 12.48
C LEU A 138 1.89 -11.37 11.90
N ILE A 139 1.05 -10.70 11.13
CA ILE A 139 -0.09 -11.33 10.46
C ILE A 139 0.38 -12.36 9.43
N THR A 140 1.31 -11.99 8.55
CA THR A 140 1.89 -12.90 7.56
C THR A 140 2.51 -14.10 8.25
N HIS A 141 3.32 -13.88 9.29
CA HIS A 141 3.94 -14.95 10.05
C HIS A 141 2.91 -15.92 10.64
N MET A 142 1.84 -15.42 11.25
CA MET A 142 0.74 -16.26 11.76
C MET A 142 -0.01 -17.02 10.65
N CYS A 143 -0.21 -16.40 9.49
CA CYS A 143 -0.85 -17.05 8.34
C CYS A 143 0.04 -18.14 7.73
N ASP A 144 1.34 -17.89 7.59
CA ASP A 144 2.31 -18.86 7.07
C ASP A 144 2.40 -20.07 7.99
N LEU A 145 2.44 -19.87 9.30
CA LEU A 145 2.41 -20.95 10.29
C LEU A 145 1.13 -21.80 10.20
N ALA A 146 0.00 -21.20 9.81
CA ALA A 146 -1.26 -21.92 9.66
C ALA A 146 -1.38 -22.67 8.31
N ASP A 147 -0.70 -22.17 7.27
CA ASP A 147 -0.67 -22.79 5.95
C ASP A 147 0.34 -23.92 5.82
N ASP A 148 1.43 -23.87 6.59
CA ASP A 148 2.56 -24.74 6.39
C ASP A 148 2.22 -26.19 6.78
N HIS A 149 1.81 -26.96 5.76
CA HIS A 149 1.70 -28.41 5.83
C HIS A 149 3.09 -29.09 5.71
N ARG A 150 4.19 -28.34 5.47
CA ARG A 150 5.54 -28.87 5.20
C ARG A 150 6.49 -28.58 6.36
N GLY A 151 6.46 -29.48 7.33
CA GLY A 151 7.28 -29.38 8.53
C GLY A 151 8.80 -29.32 8.31
N GLY A 152 9.44 -28.44 9.08
CA GLY A 152 10.72 -28.72 9.74
C GLY A 152 10.49 -29.19 11.18
N VAL A 153 11.45 -29.93 11.75
CA VAL A 153 11.40 -30.43 13.14
C VAL A 153 11.17 -29.28 14.13
N LEU A 154 11.71 -28.09 13.86
CA LEU A 154 11.56 -26.89 14.70
C LEU A 154 10.12 -26.31 14.68
N SER A 155 9.45 -26.29 13.52
CA SER A 155 8.06 -25.83 13.38
C SER A 155 7.08 -26.81 14.06
N ARG A 156 7.35 -28.11 13.97
CA ARG A 156 6.55 -29.17 14.62
C ARG A 156 6.71 -29.22 16.15
N VAL A 157 7.85 -28.76 16.68
CA VAL A 157 8.12 -28.73 18.13
C VAL A 157 7.50 -27.51 18.81
N MET A 158 7.26 -26.42 18.06
CA MET A 158 6.72 -25.19 18.67
C MET A 158 5.19 -25.05 18.58
N MET A 159 4.48 -25.56 17.57
CA MET A 159 3.01 -25.35 17.49
C MET A 159 2.25 -26.61 17.04
N ALA A 160 1.11 -26.84 17.68
CA ALA A 160 0.21 -27.94 17.32
C ALA A 160 -0.60 -27.53 16.08
N LYS A 161 -0.85 -28.52 15.21
CA LYS A 161 -1.31 -28.42 13.82
C LYS A 161 -2.65 -27.69 13.56
N ASP A 162 -3.30 -27.08 14.56
CA ASP A 162 -4.62 -26.45 14.46
C ASP A 162 -4.76 -25.26 15.44
N ASP A 163 -3.73 -24.43 15.56
CA ASP A 163 -3.72 -23.34 16.54
C ASP A 163 -4.58 -22.12 16.18
N LEU A 164 -4.85 -21.91 14.89
CA LEU A 164 -5.79 -20.93 14.34
C LEU A 164 -6.80 -21.62 13.42
N SER A 165 -8.09 -21.31 13.57
CA SER A 165 -9.12 -21.81 12.65
C SER A 165 -8.95 -21.21 11.25
N ARG A 166 -9.45 -21.91 10.21
CA ARG A 166 -9.44 -21.40 8.82
C ARG A 166 -10.14 -20.04 8.69
N GLU A 167 -11.19 -19.82 9.46
CA GLU A 167 -11.93 -18.54 9.48
C GLU A 167 -11.09 -17.40 10.07
N ASN A 168 -10.33 -17.67 11.14
CA ASN A 168 -9.42 -16.71 11.73
C ASN A 168 -8.30 -16.34 10.76
N VAL A 169 -7.71 -17.35 10.09
CA VAL A 169 -6.68 -17.13 9.05
C VAL A 169 -7.24 -16.30 7.91
N LYS A 170 -8.47 -16.57 7.45
CA LYS A 170 -9.12 -15.77 6.40
C LYS A 170 -9.29 -14.30 6.81
N SER A 171 -9.71 -14.06 8.06
CA SER A 171 -9.89 -12.71 8.60
C SER A 171 -8.56 -11.94 8.67
N LEU A 172 -7.49 -12.60 9.14
CA LEU A 172 -6.14 -12.04 9.17
C LEU A 172 -5.61 -11.71 7.76
N ARG A 173 -5.77 -12.63 6.80
CA ARG A 173 -5.38 -12.39 5.39
C ARG A 173 -6.18 -11.27 4.73
N HIS A 174 -7.45 -11.12 5.08
CA HIS A 174 -8.28 -10.04 4.57
C HIS A 174 -7.70 -8.68 4.99
N PHE A 175 -7.36 -8.52 6.27
CA PHE A 175 -6.69 -7.30 6.74
C PHE A 175 -5.32 -7.11 6.09
N TYR A 176 -4.51 -8.16 5.98
CA TYR A 176 -3.19 -8.10 5.32
C TYR A 176 -3.29 -7.63 3.86
N THR A 177 -4.30 -8.11 3.13
CA THR A 177 -4.50 -7.72 1.72
C THR A 177 -4.94 -6.26 1.63
N THR A 178 -5.93 -5.87 2.44
CA THR A 178 -6.49 -4.51 2.42
C THR A 178 -5.46 -3.47 2.87
N SER A 179 -4.71 -3.76 3.92
CA SER A 179 -3.69 -2.86 4.48
C SER A 179 -2.51 -2.57 3.56
N ARG A 180 -2.34 -3.34 2.47
CA ARG A 180 -1.30 -3.08 1.45
C ARG A 180 -1.47 -1.71 0.81
N SER A 181 -2.71 -1.23 0.69
CA SER A 181 -3.03 0.07 0.10
C SER A 181 -2.86 1.23 1.08
N TYR A 182 -2.77 0.98 2.39
CA TYR A 182 -2.79 2.03 3.41
C TYR A 182 -1.62 3.01 3.29
N PRO A 183 -0.35 2.59 3.07
CA PRO A 183 0.75 3.54 2.89
C PRO A 183 0.53 4.47 1.69
N LEU A 184 -0.01 3.94 0.58
CA LEU A 184 -0.30 4.71 -0.63
C LEU A 184 -1.42 5.74 -0.41
N MET A 185 -2.46 5.35 0.33
CA MET A 185 -3.57 6.27 0.64
C MET A 185 -3.19 7.32 1.68
N LEU A 186 -2.36 6.95 2.67
CA LEU A 186 -1.88 7.87 3.71
C LEU A 186 -0.88 8.88 3.15
N ASP A 187 -0.01 8.47 2.23
CA ASP A 187 0.81 9.37 1.41
C ASP A 187 0.11 9.65 0.07
N PHE A 188 -1.10 10.22 0.14
CA PHE A 188 -1.89 10.53 -1.04
C PHE A 188 -1.14 11.46 -1.99
N SER A 189 -0.50 12.52 -1.47
CA SER A 189 0.26 13.45 -2.31
C SER A 189 1.45 12.80 -3.00
N GLY A 190 2.23 11.99 -2.29
CA GLY A 190 3.39 11.33 -2.88
C GLY A 190 2.96 10.35 -3.95
N THR A 191 1.93 9.55 -3.64
CA THR A 191 1.34 8.59 -4.59
C THR A 191 0.79 9.29 -5.83
N LEU A 192 0.04 10.38 -5.67
CA LEU A 192 -0.51 11.13 -6.79
C LEU A 192 0.58 11.75 -7.66
N ARG A 193 1.65 12.28 -7.05
CA ARG A 193 2.81 12.80 -7.79
C ARG A 193 3.48 11.70 -8.61
N HIS A 194 3.64 10.51 -8.04
CA HIS A 194 4.25 9.38 -8.73
C HIS A 194 3.38 8.87 -9.89
N LEU A 195 2.07 8.72 -9.68
CA LEU A 195 1.13 8.25 -10.71
C LEU A 195 0.94 9.24 -11.86
N THR A 196 1.22 10.51 -11.63
CA THR A 196 1.11 11.57 -12.63
C THR A 196 2.47 12.01 -13.17
N ASP A 197 3.55 11.31 -12.83
CA ASP A 197 4.89 11.64 -13.32
C ASP A 197 5.04 11.26 -14.79
N LEU A 198 5.40 12.26 -15.61
CA LEU A 198 5.65 12.11 -17.05
C LEU A 198 7.05 12.58 -17.41
N SER A 199 7.94 12.75 -16.43
CA SER A 199 9.31 13.26 -16.60
C SER A 199 10.16 12.40 -17.53
N ASN A 200 9.92 11.09 -17.55
CA ASN A 200 10.60 10.14 -18.45
C ASN A 200 10.39 10.42 -19.94
N LEU A 201 9.36 11.20 -20.32
CA LEU A 201 9.18 11.62 -21.72
C LEU A 201 10.27 12.62 -22.17
N TYR A 202 10.98 13.25 -21.22
CA TYR A 202 12.02 14.23 -21.51
C TYR A 202 13.45 13.63 -21.50
N PHE A 203 13.72 12.74 -20.54
CA PHE A 203 15.04 12.16 -20.26
C PHE A 203 15.63 11.34 -21.42
N ARG A 204 16.94 11.47 -21.64
CA ARG A 204 17.68 10.94 -22.82
C ARG A 204 19.10 10.49 -22.51
N GLU A 205 19.44 10.34 -21.24
CA GLU A 205 20.78 10.06 -20.74
C GLU A 205 21.35 8.79 -21.37
N PHE A 206 20.51 7.77 -21.57
CA PHE A 206 20.90 6.56 -22.30
C PHE A 206 21.34 6.87 -23.74
N HIS A 207 20.55 7.66 -24.48
CA HIS A 207 20.88 8.04 -25.86
C HIS A 207 22.11 8.95 -25.94
N TYR A 208 22.36 9.79 -24.93
CA TYR A 208 23.61 10.52 -24.82
C TYR A 208 24.82 9.61 -24.58
N SER A 209 24.65 8.51 -23.84
CA SER A 209 25.75 7.59 -23.53
C SER A 209 26.22 6.75 -24.73
N ILE A 210 25.32 6.44 -25.67
CA ILE A 210 25.61 5.64 -26.86
C ILE A 210 25.88 6.48 -28.11
N SER A 211 25.61 7.78 -28.06
CA SER A 211 25.79 8.67 -29.19
C SER A 211 27.18 9.29 -29.20
N PRO A 212 27.89 9.31 -30.35
CA PRO A 212 29.14 10.04 -30.49
C PRO A 212 28.94 11.56 -30.48
N THR A 213 27.69 12.04 -30.62
CA THR A 213 27.35 13.46 -30.55
C THR A 213 26.87 13.84 -29.14
N PRO A 214 27.54 14.79 -28.45
CA PRO A 214 27.26 15.10 -27.05
C PRO A 214 25.98 15.93 -26.82
N LYS A 215 25.27 16.34 -27.88
CA LYS A 215 24.05 17.18 -27.78
C LYS A 215 23.04 16.78 -28.85
N LEU A 216 21.87 16.34 -28.40
CA LEU A 216 20.68 16.16 -29.23
C LEU A 216 19.93 17.50 -29.29
N PRO A 217 19.42 17.93 -30.46
CA PRO A 217 18.73 19.20 -30.58
C PRO A 217 17.37 19.18 -29.87
N ILE A 218 16.87 20.38 -29.53
CA ILE A 218 15.56 20.55 -28.86
C ILE A 218 14.42 20.04 -29.76
N SER A 219 14.56 20.17 -31.08
CA SER A 219 13.61 19.66 -32.06
C SER A 219 13.40 18.13 -32.01
N SER A 220 14.30 17.40 -31.36
CA SER A 220 14.21 15.95 -31.15
C SER A 220 13.57 15.59 -29.80
N SER A 221 13.17 16.60 -29.03
CA SER A 221 12.53 16.45 -27.73
C SER A 221 11.08 16.08 -27.89
N LEU A 222 10.64 14.94 -27.34
CA LEU A 222 9.23 14.57 -27.40
C LEU A 222 8.30 15.67 -26.84
N PRO A 223 8.58 16.29 -25.68
CA PRO A 223 7.81 17.45 -25.22
C PRO A 223 7.77 18.61 -26.23
N TYR A 224 8.89 18.92 -26.90
CA TYR A 224 8.92 19.98 -27.91
C TYR A 224 8.12 19.59 -29.15
N ILE A 225 8.28 18.35 -29.62
CA ILE A 225 7.58 17.81 -30.80
C ILE A 225 6.07 17.87 -30.60
N LEU A 226 5.58 17.50 -29.41
CA LEU A 226 4.16 17.57 -29.09
C LEU A 226 3.65 19.01 -29.03
N VAL A 227 4.39 19.93 -28.40
CA VAL A 227 4.00 21.36 -28.35
C VAL A 227 4.04 22.00 -29.73
N ASP A 228 5.10 21.77 -30.50
CA ASP A 228 5.27 22.28 -31.87
C ASP A 228 4.17 21.75 -32.80
N HIS A 229 3.72 20.51 -32.61
CA HIS A 229 2.58 19.95 -33.33
C HIS A 229 1.28 20.70 -33.04
N ILE A 230 0.98 21.01 -31.78
CA ILE A 230 -0.21 21.82 -31.41
C ILE A 230 -0.13 23.20 -32.05
N LEU A 231 1.02 23.88 -31.93
CA LEU A 231 1.21 25.24 -32.44
C LEU A 231 1.14 25.34 -33.97
N LYS A 232 1.42 24.25 -34.69
CA LYS A 232 1.33 24.18 -36.16
C LYS A 232 0.00 23.62 -36.67
N GLY A 233 -0.76 22.95 -35.79
CA GLY A 233 -2.03 22.28 -36.09
C GLY A 233 -3.29 23.13 -35.80
N THR A 234 -3.12 24.36 -35.30
CA THR A 234 -4.12 25.45 -35.33
C THR A 234 -3.83 26.40 -36.47
#